data_AF-A0A356X0N8-F1
#
_entry.id   AF-A0A356X0N8-F1
#
_cell.length_a   1.000
_cell.length_b   1.000
_cell.length_c   1.000
_cell.angle_alpha   90.00
_cell.angle_beta   90.00
_cell.angle_gamma   90.00
#
_symmetry.space_group_name_H-M   'P 1'
#
loop_
_entity.id
_entity.type
_entity.pdbx_description
1 polymer ?
#
loop_
_entity_poly.entity_id
_entity_poly.type
_entity_poly.pdbx_seq_one_letter_code
_entity_poly.pdbx_strand_id
1 'polypeptide(L)' 'PTRPGFVAVSAAGTHSLALHKDGSIYAWGWNVNGVVGRTPKGNDFVAISAGAHHNLALREDGTIVAWGDDMFGSVEDT' A
#
# COMPACT_ATOMS: atom_id res chain seq x y z
N PRO A 1 13.41 3.24 -2.25
CA PRO A 1 13.17 4.39 -3.18
C PRO A 1 14.12 5.56 -2.86
N THR A 2 14.82 6.13 -3.85
CA THR A 2 15.80 7.23 -3.63
C THR A 2 15.29 8.61 -4.06
N ARG A 3 14.08 8.69 -4.63
CA ARG A 3 13.42 9.95 -4.98
C ARG A 3 13.03 10.73 -3.71
N PRO A 4 13.33 12.03 -3.57
CA PRO A 4 12.86 12.83 -2.45
C PRO A 4 11.35 13.13 -2.58
N GLY A 5 10.68 13.46 -1.46
CA GLY A 5 9.27 13.83 -1.46
C GLY A 5 8.32 12.80 -0.84
N PHE A 6 8.85 11.78 -0.17
CA PHE A 6 8.05 10.88 0.67
C PHE A 6 7.57 11.59 1.94
N VAL A 7 6.30 11.35 2.29
CA VAL A 7 5.62 12.01 3.42
C VAL A 7 5.17 11.01 4.49
N ALA A 8 5.06 9.72 4.15
CA ALA A 8 4.78 8.66 5.11
C ALA A 8 5.45 7.36 4.71
N VAL A 9 5.71 6.51 5.69
CA VAL A 9 6.18 5.13 5.52
C VAL A 9 5.41 4.19 6.44
N SER A 10 5.25 2.94 6.02
CA SER A 10 4.68 1.87 6.84
C SER A 10 5.47 0.59 6.59
N ALA A 11 5.67 -0.22 7.62
CA ALA A 11 6.47 -1.44 7.52
C ALA A 11 5.72 -2.62 8.13
N ALA A 12 5.72 -3.73 7.39
CA ALA A 12 5.34 -5.04 7.86
C ALA A 12 6.60 -5.90 8.06
N GLY A 13 6.43 -7.10 8.62
CA GLY A 13 7.57 -8.01 8.85
C GLY A 13 8.31 -8.44 7.56
N THR A 14 7.68 -8.32 6.39
CA THR A 14 8.19 -8.83 5.11
C THR A 14 8.32 -7.78 4.01
N HIS A 15 7.61 -6.66 4.11
CA HIS A 15 7.55 -5.62 3.09
C HIS A 15 7.37 -4.24 3.70
N SER A 16 7.52 -3.20 2.88
CA SER A 16 7.39 -1.81 3.30
C SER A 16 6.66 -1.01 2.24
N LEU A 17 5.94 0.01 2.70
CA LEU A 17 5.22 0.98 1.89
C LEU A 17 5.80 2.38 2.15
N ALA A 18 5.75 3.22 1.12
CA ALA A 18 5.95 4.66 1.26
C ALA A 18 4.93 5.44 0.44
N LEU A 19 4.42 6.53 1.02
CA LEU A 19 3.54 7.48 0.36
C LEU A 19 4.37 8.69 -0.08
N HIS A 20 4.33 8.99 -1.36
CA HIS A 20 4.93 10.19 -1.91
C HIS A 20 3.93 11.36 -1.87
N LYS A 21 4.40 12.60 -1.71
CA LYS A 21 3.57 13.81 -1.61
C LYS A 21 2.68 14.11 -2.82
N ASP A 22 2.91 13.43 -3.94
CA ASP A 22 2.06 13.50 -5.13
C ASP A 22 0.92 12.48 -5.07
N GLY A 23 0.74 11.80 -3.95
CA GLY A 23 -0.30 10.81 -3.68
C GLY A 23 0.00 9.42 -4.21
N SER A 24 1.21 9.14 -4.71
CA SER A 24 1.58 7.81 -5.21
C SER A 24 2.17 6.89 -4.13
N ILE A 25 1.89 5.58 -4.24
CA ILE A 25 2.36 4.55 -3.30
C ILE A 25 3.50 3.74 -3.91
N TYR A 26 4.53 3.51 -3.11
CA TYR A 26 5.65 2.65 -3.44
C TYR A 26 5.73 1.51 -2.45
N ALA A 27 5.74 0.26 -2.94
CA ALA A 27 5.98 -0.91 -2.11
C ALA A 27 7.31 -1.59 -2.49
N TRP A 28 8.00 -2.16 -1.51
CA TRP A 28 9.19 -2.99 -1.72
C TRP A 28 9.35 -4.04 -0.63
N GLY A 29 10.25 -5.00 -0.85
CA GLY A 29 10.48 -6.11 0.07
C GLY A 29 10.04 -7.45 -0.54
N TRP A 30 9.72 -8.41 0.31
CA TRP A 30 9.40 -9.77 -0.10
C TRP A 30 8.05 -9.81 -0.84
N ASN A 31 8.06 -10.18 -2.12
CA ASN A 31 6.87 -10.21 -2.96
C ASN A 31 6.24 -11.61 -3.00
N VAL A 32 5.68 -12.06 -1.88
CA VAL A 32 4.83 -13.26 -1.82
C VAL A 32 3.37 -12.82 -1.69
N ASN A 33 2.46 -13.50 -2.41
CA ASN A 33 1.02 -13.25 -2.39
C ASN A 33 0.59 -11.85 -2.86
N GLY A 34 1.38 -11.19 -3.71
CA GLY A 34 0.97 -9.95 -4.39
C GLY A 34 1.01 -8.68 -3.55
N VAL A 35 1.52 -8.70 -2.31
CA VAL A 35 1.62 -7.52 -1.42
C VAL A 35 2.43 -6.36 -2.01
N VAL A 36 3.45 -6.66 -2.83
CA VAL A 36 4.21 -5.65 -3.60
C VAL A 36 3.66 -5.55 -5.03
N GLY A 37 3.45 -6.69 -5.70
CA GLY A 37 3.07 -6.73 -7.12
C GLY A 37 1.70 -6.14 -7.46
N ARG A 38 0.78 -6.07 -6.48
CA ARG A 38 -0.58 -5.51 -6.65
C ARG A 38 -0.72 -4.10 -6.08
N THR A 39 0.39 -3.40 -5.82
CA THR A 39 0.35 -2.02 -5.34
C THR A 39 -0.52 -1.16 -6.27
N PRO A 40 -1.56 -0.49 -5.74
CA PRO A 40 -2.44 0.35 -6.54
C PRO A 40 -1.67 1.42 -7.30
N LYS A 41 -2.03 1.60 -8.56
CA LYS A 41 -1.58 2.74 -9.36
C LYS A 41 -2.54 3.90 -9.11
N GLY A 42 -1.99 5.09 -9.01
CA GLY A 42 -2.75 6.28 -8.68
C GLY A 42 -1.87 7.28 -7.97
N ASN A 43 -2.46 8.45 -7.73
CA ASN A 43 -1.79 9.59 -7.15
C ASN A 43 -2.75 10.40 -6.25
N ASP A 44 -3.79 9.74 -5.77
CA ASP A 44 -4.89 10.28 -4.98
C ASP A 44 -4.95 9.64 -3.58
N PHE A 45 -3.83 9.08 -3.11
CA PHE A 45 -3.73 8.47 -1.79
C PHE A 45 -3.21 9.47 -0.76
N VAL A 46 -3.82 9.45 0.43
CA VAL A 46 -3.47 10.37 1.54
C VAL A 46 -2.94 9.65 2.78
N ALA A 47 -3.17 8.34 2.91
CA ALA A 47 -2.63 7.54 4.00
C ALA A 47 -2.39 6.08 3.56
N ILE A 48 -1.48 5.40 4.25
CA ILE A 48 -1.09 4.01 4.00
C ILE A 48 -0.96 3.23 5.30
N SER A 49 -1.26 1.93 5.27
CA SER A 49 -1.01 1.00 6.37
C SER A 49 -0.59 -0.37 5.84
N ALA A 50 0.52 -0.91 6.34
CA ALA A 50 1.01 -2.24 6.02
C ALA A 50 0.59 -3.24 7.11
N GLY A 51 -0.15 -4.27 6.72
CA GLY A 51 -0.46 -5.44 7.54
C GLY A 51 0.51 -6.60 7.26
N ALA A 52 0.36 -7.71 7.99
CA ALA A 52 1.28 -8.86 7.84
C ALA A 52 1.26 -9.46 6.41
N HIS A 53 0.07 -9.52 5.79
CA HIS A 53 -0.16 -10.10 4.47
C HIS A 53 -1.06 -9.25 3.56
N HIS A 54 -1.48 -8.06 4.01
CA HIS A 54 -2.32 -7.14 3.25
C HIS A 54 -1.89 -5.70 3.52
N ASN A 55 -2.39 -4.78 2.71
CA ASN A 55 -2.12 -3.36 2.79
C ASN A 55 -3.42 -2.60 2.59
N LEU A 56 -3.50 -1.41 3.18
CA LEU A 56 -4.61 -0.48 3.02
C LEU A 56 -4.08 0.89 2.59
N ALA A 57 -4.85 1.59 1.78
CA ALA A 57 -4.65 3.00 1.48
C ALA A 57 -5.96 3.77 1.51
N LEU A 58 -5.91 4.98 2.06
CA LEU A 58 -7.03 5.92 2.05
C LEU A 58 -6.89 6.86 0.85
N ARG A 59 -7.93 7.00 0.05
CA ARG A 59 -8.02 7.97 -1.05
C ARG A 59 -8.49 9.34 -0.56
N GLU A 60 -8.22 10.37 -1.34
CA GLU A 60 -8.67 11.75 -1.11
C GLU A 60 -10.20 11.86 -1.01
N ASP A 61 -10.94 10.99 -1.72
CA ASP A 61 -12.40 10.94 -1.71
C ASP A 61 -12.99 10.23 -0.48
N GLY A 62 -12.14 9.77 0.44
CA GLY A 62 -12.52 9.07 1.67
C GLY A 62 -12.75 7.56 1.50
N THR A 63 -12.60 7.01 0.30
CA THR A 63 -12.68 5.56 0.08
C THR A 63 -11.36 4.85 0.43
N ILE A 64 -11.44 3.54 0.67
CA ILE A 64 -10.30 2.71 1.05
C ILE A 64 -10.03 1.72 -0.06
N VAL A 65 -8.75 1.46 -0.34
CA VAL A 65 -8.34 0.35 -1.20
C VAL A 65 -7.52 -0.62 -0.38
N ALA A 66 -7.91 -1.88 -0.38
CA ALA A 66 -7.11 -2.98 0.13
C ALA A 66 -6.38 -3.72 -0.99
N TRP A 67 -5.17 -4.21 -0.73
CA TRP A 67 -4.48 -5.15 -1.61
C TRP A 67 -3.55 -6.09 -0.85
N GLY A 68 -3.31 -7.28 -1.38
CA GLY A 68 -2.38 -8.25 -0.81
C GLY A 68 -2.89 -9.68 -0.95
N ASP A 69 -2.55 -10.50 0.03
CA ASP A 69 -2.99 -11.88 0.15
C ASP A 69 -4.47 -11.95 0.48
N ASP A 70 -5.20 -12.65 -0.38
CA ASP A 70 -6.65 -12.75 -0.35
C ASP A 70 -7.13 -14.17 -0.03
N MET A 71 -6.24 -15.03 0.50
CA MET A 71 -6.61 -16.40 0.91
C MET A 71 -7.72 -16.46 1.98
N PHE A 72 -8.07 -15.34 2.61
CA PHE A 72 -9.11 -15.23 3.63
C PHE A 72 -10.23 -14.22 3.28
N GLY A 73 -10.30 -13.70 2.05
CA GLY A 73 -11.31 -12.70 1.65
C GLY A 73 -11.06 -11.30 2.25
N SER A 74 -9.87 -11.04 2.78
CA SER A 74 -9.49 -9.78 3.42
C SER A 74 -9.35 -8.61 2.44
N VAL A 75 -9.47 -8.86 1.13
CA VAL A 75 -9.30 -7.89 0.04
C VAL A 75 -10.59 -7.74 -0.80
N GLU A 76 -11.64 -8.52 -0.51
CA GLU A 76 -12.97 -8.33 -1.11
C GLU A 76 -13.78 -7.29 -0.30
N ASP A 77 -14.51 -6.43 -1.00
CA ASP A 77 -15.36 -5.33 -0.49
C ASP A 77 -14.68 -4.05 0.07
N THR A 78 -13.59 -3.57 -0.57
CA THR A 78 -13.13 -2.16 -0.43
C THR A 78 -13.09 -1.42 -1.75
#